data_AF-A0A4V2UJ80-F1
#
_entry.id   AF-A0A4V2UJ80-F1
#
_cell.length_a   1.000
_cell.length_b   1.000
_cell.length_c   1.000
_cell.angle_alpha   90.00
_cell.angle_beta   90.00
_cell.angle_gamma   90.00
#
_symmetry.space_group_name_H-M   'P 1'
#
loop_
_entity.id
_entity.type
_entity.pdbx_description
1 polymer ?
#
loop_
_entity_poly.entity_id
_entity_poly.type
_entity_poly.pdbx_seq_one_letter_code
_entity_poly.pdbx_strand_id
1 'polypeptide(L)'
;PFVGNPRQPMPEGLPFKLEDYLQLLDWTGRCLREDKRGAIPANLPPILKRLHIEPKNWLYSAQRFEKSFNGFAGKLDSLKQKLPDLGYQRIPNVGVLLT
;
A
#
# COMPACT_ATOMS: atom_id res chain seq x y z
N PRO A 1 -5.10 8.56 12.54
CA PRO A 1 -5.09 9.94 11.97
C PRO A 1 -3.85 10.13 11.08
N PHE A 2 -3.91 11.02 10.08
CA PHE A 2 -2.74 11.43 9.28
C PHE A 2 -1.97 12.50 10.06
N VAL A 3 -0.68 12.29 10.31
CA VAL A 3 0.12 13.16 11.18
C VAL A 3 1.20 13.95 10.45
N GLY A 4 1.20 13.90 9.11
CA GLY A 4 2.11 14.67 8.27
C GLY A 4 3.50 14.05 8.18
N ASN A 5 4.47 14.84 7.74
CA ASN A 5 5.82 14.35 7.45
C ASN A 5 6.51 13.81 8.72
N PRO A 6 7.38 12.78 8.58
CA PRO A 6 8.20 12.28 9.68
C PRO A 6 8.96 13.41 10.38
N ARG A 7 8.87 13.47 11.70
CA ARG A 7 9.58 14.45 12.56
C ARG A 7 9.85 13.84 13.93
N GLN A 8 10.76 14.45 14.69
CA GLN A 8 11.05 14.04 16.07
C GLN A 8 10.53 15.11 17.05
N PRO A 9 9.69 14.74 18.04
CA PRO A 9 9.10 13.42 18.26
C PRO A 9 8.05 13.06 17.20
N MET A 10 7.90 11.76 16.90
CA MET A 10 6.90 11.27 15.94
C MET A 10 5.56 11.07 16.66
N PRO A 11 4.50 11.82 16.33
CA PRO A 11 3.17 11.60 16.88
C PRO A 11 2.56 10.28 16.39
N GLU A 12 1.65 9.72 17.18
CA GLU A 12 0.96 8.48 16.84
C GLU A 12 0.03 8.66 15.63
N GLY A 13 0.30 7.94 14.54
CA GLY A 13 -0.50 7.96 13.33
C GLY A 13 0.29 7.71 12.06
N LEU A 14 -0.34 7.96 10.91
CA LEU A 14 0.25 7.75 9.59
C LEU A 14 1.22 8.89 9.22
N PRO A 15 2.52 8.62 8.97
CA PRO A 15 3.56 9.63 8.76
C PRO A 15 3.52 10.24 7.34
N PHE A 16 2.35 10.70 6.91
CA PHE A 16 2.15 11.44 5.67
C PHE A 16 0.95 12.37 5.79
N LYS A 17 0.87 13.35 4.89
CA LYS A 17 -0.25 14.29 4.84
C LYS A 17 -1.46 13.61 4.21
N LEU A 18 -2.66 14.01 4.63
CA LEU A 18 -3.91 13.59 3.98
C LEU A 18 -3.92 13.98 2.49
N GLU A 19 -3.45 15.18 2.17
CA GLU A 19 -3.33 15.68 0.79
C GLU A 19 -2.48 14.74 -0.08
N ASP A 20 -1.33 14.26 0.42
CA ASP A 20 -0.47 13.32 -0.30
C ASP A 20 -1.22 12.01 -0.63
N TYR A 21 -2.07 11.55 0.30
CA TYR A 21 -2.87 10.35 0.11
C TYR A 21 -4.01 10.56 -0.90
N LEU A 22 -4.72 11.69 -0.84
CA LEU A 22 -5.77 12.02 -1.80
C LEU A 22 -5.21 12.20 -3.21
N GLN A 23 -4.02 12.80 -3.34
CA GLN A 23 -3.33 12.91 -4.62
C GLN A 23 -2.94 11.54 -5.18
N LEU A 24 -2.47 10.61 -4.32
CA LEU A 24 -2.21 9.23 -4.73
C LEU A 24 -3.47 8.51 -5.17
N LEU A 25 -4.58 8.70 -4.46
CA LEU A 25 -5.87 8.08 -4.77
C LEU A 25 -6.41 8.58 -6.13
N ASP A 26 -6.40 9.89 -6.35
CA ASP A 26 -6.80 10.51 -7.63
C ASP A 26 -5.91 10.02 -8.78
N TRP A 27 -4.58 10.02 -8.59
CA TRP A 27 -3.64 9.51 -9.58
C TRP A 27 -3.89 8.03 -9.91
N THR A 28 -4.11 7.19 -8.89
CA THR A 28 -4.40 5.76 -9.06
C THR A 28 -5.68 5.54 -9.86
N GLY A 29 -6.76 6.27 -9.53
CA GLY A 29 -8.04 6.18 -10.23
C GLY A 29 -7.94 6.60 -11.70
N ARG A 30 -7.13 7.61 -12.02
CA ARG A 30 -6.86 8.05 -13.39
C ARG A 30 -6.01 7.05 -14.17
N CYS A 31 -4.98 6.45 -13.54
CA CYS A 31 -4.15 5.43 -14.19
C CYS A 31 -4.92 4.14 -14.52
N LEU A 32 -5.93 3.78 -13.72
CA LEU A 32 -6.73 2.56 -13.96
C LEU A 32 -7.88 2.76 -14.96
N ARG A 33 -8.22 4.01 -15.30
CA ARG A 33 -9.33 4.35 -16.20
C ARG A 33 -8.86 5.29 -17.30
N GLU A 34 -8.13 4.71 -18.25
CA GLU A 34 -7.62 5.40 -19.45
C GLU A 34 -8.76 5.85 -20.38
N ASP A 35 -9.98 5.32 -20.22
CA ASP A 35 -11.15 5.53 -21.07
C ASP A 35 -11.93 6.83 -20.77
N LYS A 36 -11.50 7.66 -19.82
CA LYS A 36 -12.16 8.92 -19.46
C LYS A 36 -11.38 10.17 -19.89
N ARG A 37 -12.10 11.20 -20.37
CA ARG A 37 -11.56 12.55 -20.62
C ARG A 37 -10.91 13.09 -19.34
N GLY A 38 -9.62 13.45 -19.41
CA GLY A 38 -8.82 13.88 -18.25
C GLY A 38 -7.54 13.08 -18.01
N ALA A 39 -7.07 12.30 -18.99
CA ALA A 39 -5.73 11.70 -18.99
C ALA A 39 -4.67 12.82 -18.92
N ILE A 40 -4.21 13.12 -17.72
CA ILE A 40 -3.08 14.04 -17.48
C ILE A 40 -1.81 13.19 -17.43
N PRO A 41 -0.68 13.65 -18.00
CA PRO A 41 0.59 12.93 -17.96
C PRO A 41 0.98 12.50 -16.54
N ALA A 42 1.57 11.30 -16.48
CA ALA A 42 1.89 10.52 -15.29
C ALA A 42 2.99 11.14 -14.42
N ASN A 43 2.76 12.33 -13.86
CA ASN A 43 3.61 12.84 -12.80
C ASN A 43 3.42 11.94 -11.58
N LEU A 44 4.44 11.15 -11.29
CA LEU A 44 4.51 10.24 -10.14
C LEU A 44 4.20 11.02 -8.86
N PRO A 45 3.15 10.65 -8.10
CA PRO A 45 2.85 11.28 -6.82
C PRO A 45 4.10 11.30 -5.91
N PRO A 46 4.44 12.45 -5.28
CA PRO A 46 5.61 12.57 -4.41
C PRO A 46 5.67 11.51 -3.30
N ILE A 47 4.52 11.04 -2.83
CA ILE A 47 4.42 9.99 -1.81
C ILE A 47 5.01 8.65 -2.26
N LEU A 48 4.84 8.25 -3.53
CA LEU A 48 5.43 7.01 -4.04
C LEU A 48 6.95 7.09 -4.08
N LYS A 49 7.50 8.24 -4.50
CA LYS A 49 8.95 8.50 -4.43
C LYS A 49 9.47 8.44 -2.99
N ARG A 50 8.79 9.11 -2.06
CA ARG A 50 9.18 9.16 -0.63
C ARG A 50 9.15 7.78 0.03
N LEU A 51 8.19 6.94 -0.35
CA LEU A 51 8.07 5.57 0.18
C LEU A 51 8.94 4.57 -0.58
N HIS A 52 9.71 5.02 -1.58
CA HIS A 52 10.50 4.16 -2.47
C HIS A 52 9.66 3.05 -3.14
N ILE A 53 8.41 3.37 -3.48
CA ILE A 53 7.49 2.45 -4.16
C ILE A 53 7.49 2.78 -5.65
N GLU A 54 7.83 1.78 -6.46
CA GLU A 54 7.72 1.91 -7.91
C GLU A 54 6.24 2.02 -8.33
N PRO A 55 5.87 3.01 -9.17
CA PRO A 55 4.47 3.19 -9.57
C PRO A 55 3.83 1.98 -10.23
N LYS A 56 4.60 1.18 -11.00
CA LYS A 56 4.08 -0.05 -11.61
C LYS A 56 3.66 -1.07 -10.56
N ASN A 57 4.48 -1.26 -9.53
CA ASN A 57 4.20 -2.18 -8.42
C ASN A 57 3.00 -1.68 -7.62
N TRP A 58 2.91 -0.36 -7.38
CA TRP A 58 1.73 0.24 -6.75
C TRP A 58 0.45 -0.04 -7.55
N LEU A 59 0.42 0.27 -8.85
CA LEU A 59 -0.77 0.08 -9.68
C LEU A 59 -1.17 -1.40 -9.77
N TYR A 60 -0.20 -2.30 -9.89
CA TYR A 60 -0.46 -3.74 -9.85
C TYR A 60 -1.15 -4.14 -8.55
N SER A 61 -0.58 -3.72 -7.40
CA SER A 61 -1.15 -4.02 -6.09
C SER A 61 -2.52 -3.36 -5.90
N ALA A 62 -2.72 -2.12 -6.33
CA ALA A 62 -3.99 -1.41 -6.21
C ALA A 62 -5.11 -2.05 -7.06
N GLN A 63 -4.79 -2.52 -8.26
CA GLN A 63 -5.77 -3.18 -9.15
C GLN A 63 -6.11 -4.61 -8.71
N ARG A 64 -5.12 -5.32 -8.16
CA ARG A 64 -5.23 -6.76 -7.87
C ARG A 64 -5.26 -7.06 -6.38
N PHE A 65 -5.46 -6.07 -5.52
CA PHE A 65 -5.31 -6.21 -4.08
C PHE A 65 -6.02 -7.46 -3.53
N GLU A 66 -7.32 -7.61 -3.81
CA GLU A 66 -8.10 -8.76 -3.34
C GLU A 66 -7.66 -10.10 -3.94
N LYS A 67 -7.17 -10.10 -5.18
CA LYS A 67 -6.66 -11.31 -5.84
C LYS A 67 -5.28 -11.70 -5.31
N SER A 68 -4.41 -10.73 -5.07
CA SER A 68 -3.03 -10.92 -4.62
C SER A 68 -2.94 -11.17 -3.12
N PHE A 69 -3.83 -10.59 -2.33
CA PHE A 69 -3.89 -10.72 -0.87
C PHE A 69 -5.17 -11.46 -0.47
N ASN A 70 -5.28 -12.73 -0.85
CA ASN A 70 -6.43 -13.57 -0.54
C ASN A 70 -6.38 -14.09 0.91
N GLY A 71 -6.50 -13.17 1.88
CA GLY A 71 -6.60 -13.43 3.31
C GLY A 71 -5.83 -12.43 4.18
N PHE A 72 -4.54 -12.25 3.91
CA PHE A 72 -3.67 -11.41 4.75
C PHE A 72 -2.80 -10.48 3.91
N ALA A 73 -2.70 -9.22 4.35
CA ALA A 73 -1.80 -8.21 3.80
C ALA A 73 -1.02 -7.57 4.96
N GLY A 74 0.30 -7.44 4.82
CA GLY A 74 1.13 -6.86 5.87
C GLY A 74 2.59 -7.22 5.72
N LYS A 75 3.42 -6.75 6.65
CA LYS A 75 4.83 -7.11 6.71
C LYS A 75 4.96 -8.61 7.04
N LEU A 76 5.84 -9.30 6.31
CA LEU A 76 6.05 -10.74 6.47
C LEU A 76 6.31 -11.13 7.93
N ASP A 77 7.20 -10.42 8.62
CA ASP A 77 7.54 -10.69 10.02
C ASP A 77 6.33 -10.54 10.95
N SER A 78 5.53 -9.50 10.73
CA SER A 78 4.32 -9.26 11.52
C SER A 78 3.25 -10.32 11.27
N LEU A 79 3.14 -10.81 10.02
CA LEU A 79 2.27 -11.93 9.69
C LEU A 79 2.77 -13.22 10.33
N LYS A 80 4.08 -13.51 10.26
CA LYS A 80 4.69 -14.67 10.92
C LYS A 80 4.42 -14.70 12.42
N GLN A 81 4.46 -13.53 13.06
CA GLN A 81 4.21 -13.40 14.49
C GLN A 81 2.72 -13.57 14.86
N LYS A 82 1.79 -12.97 14.09
CA LYS A 82 0.36 -12.91 14.46
C LYS A 82 -0.48 -14.08 13.95
N LEU A 83 -0.12 -14.69 12.83
CA LEU A 83 -0.91 -15.76 12.22
C LEU A 83 -1.02 -17.04 13.09
N PRO A 84 0.01 -17.45 13.86
CA PRO A 84 -0.12 -18.55 14.81
C PRO A 84 -1.23 -18.34 15.85
N ASP A 85 -1.36 -17.12 16.38
CA ASP A 85 -2.42 -16.76 17.35
C ASP A 85 -3.83 -16.90 16.75
N LEU A 86 -3.93 -16.82 15.42
CA LEU A 86 -5.16 -17.00 14.65
C LEU A 86 -5.37 -18.45 14.18
N GLY A 87 -4.51 -19.39 14.60
CA GLY A 87 -4.61 -20.82 14.26
C GLY A 87 -4.03 -21.20 12.88
N TYR A 88 -3.31 -20.31 12.23
CA TYR A 88 -2.65 -20.61 10.95
C TYR A 88 -1.26 -21.23 11.17
N GLN A 89 -0.88 -22.18 10.31
CA GLN A 89 0.44 -22.83 10.31
C GLN A 89 1.34 -22.38 9.14
N ARG A 90 0.76 -21.68 8.17
CA ARG A 90 1.44 -21.14 6.97
C ARG A 90 0.77 -19.84 6.54
N ILE A 91 1.47 -19.02 5.76
CA ILE A 91 0.90 -17.86 5.09
C ILE A 91 0.17 -18.33 3.82
N PRO A 92 -1.17 -18.21 3.74
CA PRO A 92 -1.93 -18.60 2.56
C PRO A 92 -1.44 -17.86 1.31
N ASN A 93 -1.42 -18.54 0.17
CA ASN A 93 -1.09 -17.99 -1.16
C ASN A 93 0.34 -17.44 -1.35
N VAL A 94 1.20 -17.53 -0.33
CA VAL A 94 2.64 -17.21 -0.41
C VAL A 94 3.49 -18.49 -0.30
N GLY A 95 2.95 -19.57 0.28
CA GLY A 95 3.66 -20.84 0.44
C GLY A 95 4.77 -20.80 1.51
N VAL A 96 4.79 -19.77 2.35
CA VAL A 96 5.78 -19.59 3.41
C VAL A 96 5.29 -20.21 4.71
N LEU A 97 6.11 -21.09 5.30
CA LEU A 97 5.86 -21.66 6.62
C LEU A 97 6.08 -20.59 7.72
N LEU A 98 5.31 -20.69 8.81
CA LEU A 98 5.41 -19.80 9.97
C LEU A 98 6.49 -20.26 10.98
N THR A 99 7.26 -21.30 10.62
CA THR A 99 8.37 -21.87 11.39
C THR A 99 9.58 -20.96 11.45
#